data_AF-A0A2V2YM31-F1
#
_entry.id   AF-A0A2V2YM31-F1
#
_cell.length_a   1.000
_cell.length_b   1.000
_cell.length_c   1.000
_cell.angle_alpha   90.00
_cell.angle_beta   90.00
_cell.angle_gamma   90.00
#
_symmetry.space_group_name_H-M   'P 1'
#
loop_
_entity.id
_entity.type
_entity.pdbx_description
1 polymer ?
#
loop_
_entity_poly.entity_id
_entity_poly.type
_entity_poly.pdbx_seq_one_letter_code
_entity_poly.pdbx_strand_id
1 'polypeptide(L)'
;MESVTKTRLTNQVIEQMVKRAFGSDTSVLQAAELSDGWFNTAYSIDLNDGRGVVLKVSPSDEIRTLRYEVNLMDAEVSAMRAIHESGVDAPIPAVYAYDDSRELVPGRYFFQERLQGKPYNTVRDQLSDIERTGIERELGTYNARINTIVGESFGYFGLPNSRRSTWREAFTAMIGGLLQDGIDAEVTLPLPYEAIESLVQSHASCLDVVASPKLVLWDLWEGNVFVHEGRISGLIDSERALWGDPLMEHYFSFFSNSTPFLDGYGAASPSANPNTRERRLLYDLYLTLVLRIECAYRHYQDEHTQWTISVLDERLQALQTFEV
;
A
#
# COMPACT_ATOMS: atom_id res chain seq x y z
N MET A 1 19.42 8.81 -1.04
CA MET A 1 18.86 10.16 -0.85
C MET A 1 18.33 10.21 0.57
N GLU A 2 18.85 11.07 1.45
CA GLU A 2 18.36 11.14 2.84
C GLU A 2 16.96 11.74 2.82
N SER A 3 15.95 10.96 3.27
CA SER A 3 14.58 11.46 3.33
C SER A 3 14.46 12.51 4.44
N VAL A 4 13.90 13.67 4.09
CA VAL A 4 13.69 14.84 4.97
C VAL A 4 12.71 14.53 6.12
N THR A 5 12.05 13.36 6.09
CA THR A 5 10.97 12.98 7.01
C THR A 5 11.37 12.10 8.20
N LYS A 6 12.61 11.58 8.25
CA LYS A 6 13.00 10.55 9.23
C LYS A 6 13.34 11.14 10.60
N THR A 7 12.52 10.82 11.61
CA THR A 7 12.91 10.99 13.02
C THR A 7 13.86 9.86 13.40
N ARG A 8 15.16 10.13 13.53
CA ARG A 8 16.12 9.13 14.04
C ARG A 8 15.97 8.99 15.55
N LEU A 9 15.66 7.78 16.01
CA LEU A 9 15.59 7.44 17.42
C LEU A 9 16.98 7.20 17.99
N THR A 10 17.16 7.60 19.26
CA THR A 10 18.33 7.19 20.04
C THR A 10 18.09 5.80 20.63
N ASN A 11 19.17 5.07 20.92
CA ASN A 11 19.08 3.74 21.56
C ASN A 11 18.28 3.78 22.87
N GLN A 12 18.41 4.86 23.66
CA GLN A 12 17.69 5.03 24.90
C GLN A 12 16.16 5.08 24.70
N VAL A 13 15.70 5.75 23.63
CA VAL A 13 14.27 5.80 23.29
C VAL A 13 13.77 4.43 22.82
N ILE A 14 14.55 3.73 21.99
CA ILE A 14 14.22 2.37 21.54
C ILE A 14 14.09 1.42 22.75
N GLU A 15 15.00 1.48 23.72
CA GLU A 15 14.91 0.69 24.95
C GLU A 15 13.64 0.99 25.77
N GLN A 16 13.23 2.25 25.87
CA GLN A 16 11.99 2.63 26.55
C GLN A 16 10.76 2.08 25.84
N MET A 17 10.72 2.17 24.51
CA MET A 17 9.64 1.61 23.68
C MET A 17 9.56 0.08 23.84
N VAL A 18 10.69 -0.61 23.80
CA VAL A 18 10.77 -2.06 24.01
C VAL A 18 10.26 -2.45 25.39
N LYS A 19 10.70 -1.76 26.46
CA LYS A 19 10.22 -2.03 27.82
C LYS A 19 8.72 -1.79 27.98
N ARG A 20 8.18 -0.77 27.30
CA ARG A 20 6.74 -0.49 27.29
C ARG A 20 5.95 -1.58 26.56
N ALA A 21 6.44 -2.05 25.41
CA ALA A 21 5.75 -3.04 24.59
C ALA A 21 5.85 -4.47 25.16
N PHE A 22 6.99 -4.84 25.74
CA PHE A 22 7.32 -6.23 26.09
C PHE A 22 7.55 -6.48 27.58
N GLY A 23 7.56 -5.44 28.40
CA GLY A 23 7.79 -5.52 29.85
C GLY A 23 9.20 -5.08 30.27
N SER A 24 9.36 -4.77 31.56
CA SER A 24 10.59 -4.19 32.10
C SER A 24 11.83 -5.09 32.01
N ASP A 25 11.62 -6.41 31.92
CA ASP A 25 12.68 -7.43 31.89
C ASP A 25 13.22 -7.67 30.46
N THR A 26 12.54 -7.15 29.44
CA THR A 26 12.99 -7.22 28.05
C THR A 26 13.98 -6.10 27.76
N SER A 27 15.12 -6.46 27.16
CA SER A 27 16.17 -5.51 26.78
C SER A 27 16.58 -5.66 25.31
N VAL A 28 17.02 -4.56 24.72
CA VAL A 28 17.60 -4.51 23.38
C VAL A 28 19.03 -5.07 23.42
N LEU A 29 19.31 -6.10 22.63
CA LEU A 29 20.67 -6.58 22.39
C LEU A 29 21.36 -5.82 21.25
N GLN A 30 20.60 -5.60 20.17
CA GLN A 30 21.05 -4.88 18.99
C GLN A 30 19.87 -4.15 18.35
N ALA A 31 20.12 -2.96 17.80
CA ALA A 31 19.16 -2.22 16.98
C ALA A 31 19.88 -1.64 15.75
N ALA A 32 19.29 -1.81 14.58
CA ALA A 32 19.80 -1.28 13.31
C ALA A 32 18.68 -0.61 12.53
N GLU A 33 18.92 0.61 12.05
CA GLU A 33 17.98 1.32 11.17
C GLU A 33 17.88 0.59 9.83
N LEU A 34 16.66 0.37 9.36
CA LEU A 34 16.35 -0.16 8.03
C LEU A 34 16.22 1.02 7.06
N SER A 35 17.13 1.13 6.11
CA SER A 35 17.24 2.28 5.21
C SER A 35 16.20 2.32 4.09
N ASP A 36 15.47 1.23 3.85
CA ASP A 36 14.74 1.00 2.59
C ASP A 36 13.32 1.60 2.55
N GLY A 37 12.87 2.24 3.63
CA GLY A 37 11.55 2.92 3.70
C GLY A 37 11.61 4.42 3.43
N TRP A 38 10.59 4.95 2.74
CA TRP A 38 10.45 6.37 2.35
C TRP A 38 9.69 7.21 3.39
N PHE A 39 8.68 6.63 4.05
CA PHE A 39 7.75 7.37 4.91
C PHE A 39 8.00 7.14 6.42
N ASN A 40 8.01 5.88 6.87
CA ASN A 40 8.27 5.52 8.27
C ASN A 40 9.77 5.26 8.50
N THR A 41 10.29 5.65 9.67
CA THR A 41 11.60 5.14 10.13
C THR A 41 11.38 3.74 10.68
N ALA A 42 12.17 2.76 10.23
CA ALA A 42 12.09 1.38 10.69
C ALA A 42 13.40 0.92 11.32
N TYR A 43 13.32 0.08 12.36
CA TYR A 43 14.47 -0.52 13.04
C TYR A 43 14.27 -2.04 13.17
N SER A 44 15.30 -2.80 12.82
CA SER A 44 15.42 -4.22 13.16
C SER A 44 16.07 -4.33 14.54
N ILE A 45 15.43 -5.03 15.47
CA ILE A 45 15.84 -5.10 16.88
C ILE A 45 15.91 -6.57 17.32
N ASP A 46 17.02 -6.94 17.94
CA ASP A 46 17.19 -8.22 18.63
C ASP A 46 16.92 -8.06 20.11
N LEU A 47 16.04 -8.89 20.67
CA LEU A 47 15.66 -8.88 22.08
C LEU A 47 16.40 -9.98 22.87
N ASN A 48 16.59 -9.75 24.17
CA ASN A 48 17.27 -10.70 25.07
C ASN A 48 16.55 -12.04 25.26
N ASP A 49 15.26 -12.11 24.91
CA ASP A 49 14.46 -13.33 24.95
C ASP A 49 14.54 -14.16 23.66
N GLY A 50 15.38 -13.76 22.71
CA GLY A 50 15.62 -14.46 21.44
C GLY A 50 14.71 -14.04 20.29
N ARG A 51 13.72 -13.15 20.52
CA ARG A 51 12.89 -12.62 19.44
C ARG A 51 13.63 -11.56 18.62
N GLY A 52 13.39 -11.57 17.31
CA GLY A 52 13.69 -10.45 16.42
C GLY A 52 12.41 -9.68 16.09
N VAL A 53 12.43 -8.36 16.23
CA VAL A 53 11.27 -7.50 15.98
C VAL A 53 11.62 -6.36 15.02
N VAL A 54 10.62 -5.86 14.31
CA VAL A 54 10.72 -4.61 13.55
C VAL A 54 9.89 -3.55 14.26
N LEU A 55 10.53 -2.43 14.59
CA LEU A 55 9.88 -1.21 15.07
C LEU A 55 9.66 -0.28 13.88
N LYS A 56 8.41 0.12 13.60
CA LYS A 56 8.10 1.20 12.66
C LYS A 56 7.61 2.42 13.44
N VAL A 57 8.08 3.60 13.05
CA VAL A 57 7.73 4.89 13.67
C VAL A 57 7.24 5.84 12.60
N SER A 58 6.07 6.43 12.80
CA SER A 58 5.51 7.40 11.87
C SER A 58 6.32 8.70 11.90
N PRO A 59 6.38 9.43 10.79
CA PRO A 59 6.86 10.81 10.82
C PRO A 59 6.02 11.67 11.79
N SER A 60 6.56 12.83 12.17
CA SER A 60 5.76 13.84 12.88
C SER A 60 4.66 14.38 11.95
N ASP A 61 3.53 14.79 12.54
CA ASP A 61 2.37 15.34 11.81
C ASP A 61 2.67 16.66 11.05
N GLU A 62 3.90 17.19 11.15
CA GLU A 62 4.32 18.47 10.55
C GLU A 62 4.68 18.35 9.06
N ILE A 63 4.80 17.12 8.53
CA ILE A 63 5.13 16.89 7.13
C ILE A 63 3.86 16.99 6.29
N ARG A 64 3.91 17.82 5.24
CA ARG A 64 2.82 17.92 4.26
C ARG A 64 2.74 16.63 3.44
N THR A 65 1.60 15.96 3.52
CA THR A 65 1.32 14.68 2.83
C THR A 65 0.08 14.83 1.95
N LEU A 66 -0.20 13.82 1.12
CA LEU A 66 -1.45 13.78 0.36
C LEU A 66 -2.62 13.59 1.32
N ARG A 67 -3.81 14.06 0.95
CA ARG A 67 -5.02 14.00 1.81
C ARG A 67 -5.40 12.59 2.25
N TYR A 68 -5.09 11.58 1.42
CA TYR A 68 -5.36 10.19 1.78
C TYR A 68 -4.28 9.57 2.69
N GLU A 69 -3.11 10.20 2.82
CA GLU A 69 -1.97 9.73 3.61
C GLU A 69 -2.07 10.17 5.09
N VAL A 70 -3.28 10.40 5.57
CA VAL A 70 -3.55 10.71 6.97
C VAL A 70 -3.72 9.39 7.73
N ASN A 71 -3.07 9.29 8.88
CA ASN A 71 -3.12 8.11 9.75
C ASN A 71 -2.66 6.80 9.07
N LEU A 72 -1.65 6.85 8.19
CA LEU A 72 -1.12 5.67 7.49
C LEU A 72 -0.70 4.55 8.45
N MET A 73 -0.10 4.88 9.59
CA MET A 73 0.27 3.87 10.59
C MET A 73 -0.95 3.19 11.23
N ASP A 74 -2.00 3.95 11.53
CA ASP A 74 -3.27 3.38 12.01
C ASP A 74 -3.86 2.47 10.93
N ALA A 75 -3.76 2.85 9.65
CA ALA A 75 -4.25 2.08 8.53
C ALA A 75 -3.51 0.74 8.41
N GLU A 76 -2.18 0.74 8.44
CA GLU A 76 -1.34 -0.47 8.40
C GLU A 76 -1.69 -1.42 9.56
N VAL A 77 -1.68 -0.93 10.80
CA VAL A 77 -1.99 -1.75 11.97
C VAL A 77 -3.42 -2.31 11.90
N SER A 78 -4.39 -1.50 11.46
CA SER A 78 -5.78 -1.93 11.34
C SER A 78 -6.00 -2.97 10.25
N ALA A 79 -5.32 -2.84 9.10
CA ALA A 79 -5.41 -3.81 8.02
C ALA A 79 -4.79 -5.15 8.43
N MET A 80 -3.61 -5.14 9.08
CA MET A 80 -2.98 -6.37 9.56
C MET A 80 -3.81 -7.07 10.65
N ARG A 81 -4.42 -6.29 11.57
CA ARG A 81 -5.38 -6.84 12.55
C ARG A 81 -6.60 -7.44 11.88
N ALA A 82 -7.19 -6.77 10.88
CA ALA A 82 -8.35 -7.28 10.15
C ALA A 82 -8.06 -8.62 9.47
N ILE A 83 -6.86 -8.80 8.89
CA ILE A 83 -6.43 -10.07 8.27
C ILE A 83 -6.25 -11.16 9.32
N HIS A 84 -5.63 -10.84 10.45
CA HIS A 84 -5.43 -11.80 11.53
C HIS A 84 -6.77 -12.25 12.15
N GLU A 85 -7.65 -11.29 12.45
CA GLU A 85 -8.96 -11.52 13.07
C GLU A 85 -9.93 -12.27 12.15
N SER A 86 -9.81 -12.11 10.83
CA SER A 86 -10.65 -12.85 9.89
C SER A 86 -10.28 -14.34 9.79
N GLY A 87 -9.11 -14.74 10.31
CA GLY A 87 -8.63 -16.12 10.28
C GLY A 87 -8.28 -16.64 8.88
N VAL A 88 -8.05 -15.74 7.91
CA VAL A 88 -7.60 -16.14 6.58
C VAL A 88 -6.12 -16.50 6.65
N ASP A 89 -5.73 -17.56 5.95
CA ASP A 89 -4.34 -17.97 5.86
C ASP A 89 -3.59 -17.05 4.88
N ALA A 90 -2.89 -16.07 5.43
CA ALA A 90 -2.03 -15.12 4.73
C ALA A 90 -0.79 -14.81 5.58
N PRO A 91 0.42 -14.72 4.99
CA PRO A 91 1.65 -14.57 5.74
C PRO A 91 1.88 -13.09 6.08
N ILE A 92 1.04 -12.52 6.95
CA ILE A 92 1.20 -11.17 7.48
C ILE A 92 1.98 -11.23 8.80
N PRO A 93 2.98 -10.36 9.02
CA PRO A 93 3.71 -10.33 10.28
C PRO A 93 2.77 -10.03 11.47
N ALA A 94 3.00 -10.71 12.59
CA ALA A 94 2.23 -10.45 13.79
C ALA A 94 2.50 -9.04 14.33
N VAL A 95 1.45 -8.26 14.65
CA VAL A 95 1.57 -7.02 15.43
C VAL A 95 1.73 -7.38 16.90
N TYR A 96 2.85 -7.04 17.50
CA TYR A 96 3.08 -7.30 18.92
C TYR A 96 2.58 -6.16 19.82
N ALA A 97 2.78 -4.92 19.41
CA ALA A 97 2.36 -3.75 20.17
C ALA A 97 2.11 -2.58 19.24
N TYR A 98 1.15 -1.74 19.59
CA TYR A 98 0.88 -0.47 18.93
C TYR A 98 0.69 0.61 19.99
N ASP A 99 1.38 1.74 19.85
CA ASP A 99 1.29 2.88 20.75
C ASP A 99 1.02 4.15 19.93
N ASP A 100 -0.15 4.75 20.17
CA ASP A 100 -0.63 5.99 19.57
C ASP A 100 -0.62 7.17 20.58
N SER A 101 -0.08 6.97 21.78
CA SER A 101 -0.11 7.94 22.89
C SER A 101 0.78 9.16 22.65
N ARG A 102 1.82 9.00 21.80
CA ARG A 102 2.85 10.01 21.51
C ARG A 102 3.63 10.48 22.75
N GLU A 103 3.69 9.65 23.79
CA GLU A 103 4.39 10.00 25.03
C GLU A 103 5.91 9.88 24.92
N LEU A 104 6.41 8.85 24.21
CA LEU A 104 7.85 8.60 24.07
C LEU A 104 8.46 9.34 22.87
N VAL A 105 7.67 9.55 21.83
CA VAL A 105 8.05 10.26 20.61
C VAL A 105 6.84 11.02 20.03
N PRO A 106 7.06 12.07 19.23
CA PRO A 106 5.94 12.83 18.63
C PRO A 106 5.06 12.02 17.66
N GLY A 107 5.62 10.96 17.07
CA GLY A 107 4.93 10.06 16.15
C GLY A 107 4.25 8.88 16.85
N ARG A 108 3.50 8.11 16.07
CA ARG A 108 2.96 6.81 16.47
C ARG A 108 4.01 5.73 16.19
N TYR A 109 3.94 4.60 16.86
CA TYR A 109 4.83 3.48 16.55
C TYR A 109 4.18 2.13 16.82
N PHE A 110 4.65 1.10 16.12
CA PHE A 110 4.29 -0.27 16.40
C PHE A 110 5.48 -1.21 16.28
N PHE A 111 5.38 -2.35 16.98
CA PHE A 111 6.30 -3.47 16.85
C PHE A 111 5.61 -4.61 16.14
N GLN A 112 6.31 -5.22 15.20
CA GLN A 112 5.88 -6.43 14.51
C GLN A 112 6.96 -7.50 14.47
N GLU A 113 6.57 -8.70 14.06
CA GLU A 113 7.47 -9.80 13.74
C GLU A 113 8.54 -9.39 12.72
N ARG A 114 9.79 -9.77 12.96
CA ARG A 114 10.84 -9.68 11.94
C ARG A 114 10.79 -10.91 11.04
N LEU A 115 10.27 -10.71 9.84
CA LEU A 115 10.21 -11.74 8.80
C LEU A 115 11.61 -12.20 8.37
N GLN A 116 11.70 -13.47 7.98
CA GLN A 116 12.90 -14.02 7.33
C GLN A 116 12.89 -13.73 5.84
N GLY A 117 14.06 -13.77 5.21
CA GLY A 117 14.18 -13.59 3.76
C GLY A 117 14.47 -12.15 3.34
N LYS A 118 14.16 -11.86 2.07
CA LYS A 118 14.41 -10.55 1.43
C LYS A 118 13.23 -10.17 0.53
N PRO A 119 13.03 -8.87 0.26
CA PRO A 119 12.05 -8.41 -0.73
C PRO A 119 12.23 -9.10 -2.08
N TYR A 120 11.14 -9.52 -2.71
CA TYR A 120 11.13 -10.34 -3.92
C TYR A 120 11.85 -9.63 -5.07
N ASN A 121 11.62 -8.33 -5.25
CA ASN A 121 12.31 -7.51 -6.26
C ASN A 121 13.85 -7.57 -6.16
N THR A 122 14.42 -7.79 -4.97
CA THR A 122 15.88 -7.86 -4.76
C THR A 122 16.49 -9.23 -5.07
N VAL A 123 15.67 -10.30 -5.05
CA VAL A 123 16.14 -11.68 -5.25
C VAL A 123 15.60 -12.31 -6.53
N ARG A 124 14.62 -11.69 -7.19
CA ARG A 124 13.90 -12.20 -8.37
C ARG A 124 14.83 -12.67 -9.49
N ASP A 125 15.89 -11.92 -9.77
CA ASP A 125 16.85 -12.24 -10.84
C ASP A 125 17.74 -13.46 -10.52
N GLN A 126 17.82 -13.86 -9.25
CA GLN A 126 18.61 -15.01 -8.78
C GLN A 126 17.79 -16.30 -8.74
N LEU A 127 16.46 -16.19 -8.84
CA LEU A 127 15.53 -17.32 -8.78
C LEU A 127 15.33 -17.94 -10.16
N SER A 128 15.12 -19.26 -10.19
CA SER A 128 14.73 -19.97 -11.40
C SER A 128 13.32 -19.59 -11.85
N ASP A 129 13.00 -19.85 -13.13
CA ASP A 129 11.64 -19.63 -13.66
C ASP A 129 10.57 -20.40 -12.89
N ILE A 130 10.91 -21.59 -12.40
CA ILE A 130 10.01 -22.45 -11.61
C ILE A 130 9.72 -21.80 -10.26
N GLU A 131 10.74 -21.29 -9.57
CA GLU A 131 10.59 -20.59 -8.29
C GLU A 131 9.78 -19.30 -8.47
N ARG A 132 10.09 -18.49 -9.49
CA ARG A 132 9.34 -17.26 -9.78
C ARG A 132 7.86 -17.55 -10.05
N THR A 133 7.58 -18.53 -10.91
CA THR A 133 6.21 -18.97 -11.21
C THR A 133 5.49 -19.48 -9.96
N GLY A 134 6.19 -20.21 -9.09
CA GLY A 134 5.66 -20.70 -7.83
C GLY A 134 5.29 -19.57 -6.87
N ILE A 135 6.19 -18.61 -6.67
CA ILE A 135 6.00 -17.44 -5.80
C ILE A 135 4.83 -16.59 -6.30
N GLU A 136 4.79 -16.25 -7.59
CA GLU A 136 3.72 -15.41 -8.14
C GLU A 136 2.34 -16.08 -8.02
N ARG A 137 2.26 -17.41 -8.22
CA ARG A 137 1.02 -18.18 -8.01
C ARG A 137 0.62 -18.24 -6.54
N GLU A 138 1.58 -18.44 -5.64
CA GLU A 138 1.35 -18.42 -4.20
C GLU A 138 0.83 -17.03 -3.75
N LEU A 139 1.41 -15.96 -4.29
CA LEU A 139 0.99 -14.59 -4.02
C LEU A 139 -0.46 -14.33 -4.46
N GLY A 140 -0.84 -14.78 -5.66
CA GLY A 140 -2.22 -14.72 -6.13
C GLY A 140 -3.18 -15.44 -5.19
N THR A 141 -2.77 -16.61 -4.67
CA THR A 141 -3.56 -17.39 -3.72
C THR A 141 -3.77 -16.63 -2.40
N TYR A 142 -2.72 -16.03 -1.83
CA TYR A 142 -2.84 -15.22 -0.62
C TYR A 142 -3.68 -13.96 -0.85
N ASN A 143 -3.50 -13.26 -1.97
CA ASN A 143 -4.25 -12.05 -2.25
C ASN A 143 -5.76 -12.34 -2.42
N ALA A 144 -6.11 -13.44 -3.11
CA ALA A 144 -7.51 -13.87 -3.23
C ALA A 144 -8.14 -14.17 -1.87
N ARG A 145 -7.40 -14.81 -0.95
CA ARG A 145 -7.86 -15.06 0.42
C ARG A 145 -8.09 -13.76 1.18
N ILE A 146 -7.15 -12.82 1.11
CA ILE A 146 -7.29 -11.49 1.75
C ILE A 146 -8.52 -10.75 1.19
N ASN A 147 -8.73 -10.76 -0.13
CA ASN A 147 -9.88 -10.11 -0.76
C ASN A 147 -11.22 -10.80 -0.47
N THR A 148 -11.24 -11.92 0.27
CA THR A 148 -12.50 -12.48 0.79
C THR A 148 -13.05 -11.71 1.98
N ILE A 149 -12.19 -11.03 2.76
CA ILE A 149 -12.55 -10.25 3.94
C ILE A 149 -13.45 -9.08 3.53
N VAL A 150 -14.57 -8.90 4.24
CA VAL A 150 -15.61 -7.90 3.92
C VAL A 150 -15.71 -6.87 5.04
N GLY A 151 -15.68 -5.60 4.67
CA GLY A 151 -15.89 -4.46 5.57
C GLY A 151 -17.34 -4.00 5.62
N GLU A 152 -17.59 -2.92 6.35
CA GLU A 152 -18.95 -2.34 6.47
C GLU A 152 -19.22 -1.23 5.45
N SER A 153 -18.17 -0.56 4.96
CA SER A 153 -18.26 0.59 4.06
C SER A 153 -17.01 0.70 3.19
N PHE A 154 -17.11 1.43 2.08
CA PHE A 154 -16.03 1.60 1.12
C PHE A 154 -15.12 2.79 1.44
N GLY A 155 -13.82 2.68 1.17
CA GLY A 155 -12.84 3.75 1.29
C GLY A 155 -11.61 3.37 2.14
N TYR A 156 -10.73 4.34 2.35
CA TYR A 156 -9.45 4.15 3.05
C TYR A 156 -9.59 3.70 4.51
N PHE A 157 -8.63 2.88 4.97
CA PHE A 157 -8.52 2.55 6.39
C PHE A 157 -8.21 3.78 7.24
N GLY A 158 -7.24 4.60 6.82
CA GLY A 158 -6.77 5.80 7.54
C GLY A 158 -7.79 6.95 7.62
N LEU A 159 -8.86 6.89 6.83
CA LEU A 159 -9.92 7.90 6.77
C LEU A 159 -11.32 7.31 7.04
N PRO A 160 -11.59 6.77 8.24
CA PRO A 160 -12.86 6.11 8.55
C PRO A 160 -14.08 7.03 8.37
N ASN A 161 -13.93 8.33 8.66
CA ASN A 161 -15.00 9.33 8.52
C ASN A 161 -15.29 9.71 7.06
N SER A 162 -14.42 9.33 6.12
CA SER A 162 -14.57 9.60 4.69
C SER A 162 -15.10 8.40 3.91
N ARG A 163 -15.45 7.30 4.59
CA ARG A 163 -16.01 6.12 3.94
C ARG A 163 -17.41 6.38 3.38
N ARG A 164 -17.83 5.56 2.41
CA ARG A 164 -19.09 5.69 1.67
C ARG A 164 -19.85 4.37 1.60
N SER A 165 -21.15 4.46 1.33
CA SER A 165 -22.04 3.31 1.15
C SER A 165 -21.81 2.57 -0.15
N THR A 166 -21.39 3.27 -1.20
CA THR A 166 -21.16 2.68 -2.52
C THR A 166 -19.72 2.85 -2.97
N TRP A 167 -19.25 1.91 -3.79
CA TRP A 167 -17.91 2.01 -4.35
C TRP A 167 -17.74 3.21 -5.28
N ARG A 168 -18.76 3.52 -6.11
CA ARG A 168 -18.77 4.71 -6.96
C ARG A 168 -18.52 5.98 -6.13
N GLU A 169 -19.30 6.20 -5.08
CA GLU A 169 -19.15 7.38 -4.22
C GLU A 169 -17.77 7.44 -3.56
N ALA A 170 -17.26 6.30 -3.07
CA ALA A 170 -15.93 6.23 -2.46
C ALA A 170 -14.84 6.59 -3.46
N PHE A 171 -14.81 5.93 -4.61
CA PHE A 171 -13.80 6.13 -5.63
C PHE A 171 -13.84 7.56 -6.22
N THR A 172 -15.03 8.10 -6.50
CA THR A 172 -15.17 9.50 -6.94
C THR A 172 -14.66 10.49 -5.87
N ALA A 173 -14.88 10.23 -4.59
CA ALA A 173 -14.33 11.06 -3.52
C ALA A 173 -12.80 10.94 -3.40
N MET A 174 -12.25 9.73 -3.59
CA MET A 174 -10.81 9.48 -3.56
C MET A 174 -10.09 10.25 -4.66
N ILE A 175 -10.57 10.16 -5.91
CA ILE A 175 -9.97 10.87 -7.04
C ILE A 175 -10.15 12.38 -6.90
N GLY A 176 -11.30 12.87 -6.45
CA GLY A 176 -11.52 14.30 -6.20
C GLY A 176 -10.57 14.85 -5.13
N GLY A 177 -10.34 14.09 -4.04
CA GLY A 177 -9.36 14.46 -3.02
C GLY A 177 -7.93 14.56 -3.56
N LEU A 178 -7.53 13.60 -4.40
CA LEU A 178 -6.22 13.59 -5.04
C LEU A 178 -6.06 14.73 -6.05
N LEU A 179 -7.07 15.02 -6.86
CA LEU A 179 -7.03 16.15 -7.80
C LEU A 179 -6.92 17.48 -7.04
N GLN A 180 -7.59 17.62 -5.90
CA GLN A 180 -7.42 18.79 -5.03
C GLN A 180 -5.99 18.89 -4.47
N ASP A 181 -5.33 17.78 -4.13
CA ASP A 181 -3.90 17.79 -3.77
C ASP A 181 -3.03 18.31 -4.92
N GLY A 182 -3.33 17.91 -6.15
CA GLY A 182 -2.67 18.42 -7.35
C GLY A 182 -2.82 19.93 -7.50
N ILE A 183 -4.04 20.45 -7.33
CA ILE A 183 -4.33 21.90 -7.38
C ILE A 183 -3.54 22.65 -6.31
N ASP A 184 -3.60 22.19 -5.07
CA ASP A 184 -2.96 22.86 -3.92
C ASP A 184 -1.42 22.84 -3.98
N ALA A 185 -0.85 21.89 -4.73
CA ALA A 185 0.58 21.78 -4.99
C ALA A 185 0.98 22.35 -6.36
N GLU A 186 0.05 23.00 -7.06
CA GLU A 186 0.27 23.63 -8.38
C GLU A 186 0.85 22.65 -9.42
N VAL A 187 0.42 21.38 -9.36
CA VAL A 187 0.88 20.33 -10.27
C VAL A 187 0.26 20.53 -11.65
N THR A 188 1.10 20.70 -12.67
CA THR A 188 0.66 20.65 -14.06
C THR A 188 0.41 19.20 -14.49
N LEU A 189 -0.81 18.92 -14.95
CA LEU A 189 -1.25 17.65 -15.52
C LEU A 189 -1.41 17.76 -17.06
N PRO A 190 -1.42 16.64 -17.80
CA PRO A 190 -1.61 16.66 -19.26
C PRO A 190 -2.97 17.23 -19.73
N LEU A 191 -3.99 17.18 -18.88
CA LEU A 191 -5.31 17.76 -19.11
C LEU A 191 -5.70 18.69 -17.94
N PRO A 192 -6.60 19.67 -18.16
CA PRO A 192 -7.19 20.44 -17.07
C PRO A 192 -7.88 19.53 -16.05
N TYR A 193 -7.84 19.92 -14.77
CA TYR A 193 -8.45 19.15 -13.68
C TYR A 193 -9.93 18.85 -13.92
N GLU A 194 -10.70 19.83 -14.39
CA GLU A 194 -12.13 19.69 -14.68
C GLU A 194 -12.40 18.72 -15.83
N ALA A 195 -11.47 18.62 -16.79
CA ALA A 195 -11.56 17.66 -17.89
C ALA A 195 -11.30 16.23 -17.41
N ILE A 196 -10.36 16.03 -16.48
CA ILE A 196 -10.09 14.74 -15.85
C ILE A 196 -11.29 14.31 -14.99
N GLU A 197 -11.84 15.22 -14.18
CA GLU A 197 -13.06 14.96 -13.39
C GLU A 197 -14.23 14.55 -14.28
N SER A 198 -14.46 15.30 -15.37
CA SER A 198 -15.53 15.00 -16.32
C SER A 198 -15.35 13.64 -17.00
N LEU A 199 -14.12 13.29 -17.36
CA LEU A 199 -13.79 11.99 -17.95
C LEU A 199 -14.02 10.85 -16.96
N VAL A 200 -13.60 11.00 -15.70
CA VAL A 200 -13.87 9.98 -14.67
C VAL A 200 -15.37 9.83 -14.46
N GLN A 201 -16.11 10.94 -14.39
CA GLN A 201 -17.54 10.93 -14.19
C GLN A 201 -18.30 10.25 -15.33
N SER A 202 -17.85 10.37 -16.59
CA SER A 202 -18.48 9.69 -17.73
C SER A 202 -18.35 8.17 -17.68
N HIS A 203 -17.34 7.65 -16.98
CA HIS A 203 -17.10 6.20 -16.80
C HIS A 203 -17.52 5.67 -15.42
N ALA A 204 -17.87 6.54 -14.47
CA ALA A 204 -18.22 6.16 -13.09
C ALA A 204 -19.39 5.16 -13.01
N SER A 205 -20.28 5.18 -14.01
CA SER A 205 -20.89 4.00 -14.66
C SER A 205 -20.56 2.63 -14.07
N CYS A 206 -19.40 2.14 -14.50
CA CYS A 206 -18.96 0.76 -14.32
C CYS A 206 -18.71 0.36 -12.86
N LEU A 207 -18.58 1.34 -11.95
CA LEU A 207 -18.28 1.12 -10.53
C LEU A 207 -19.47 0.57 -9.73
N ASP A 208 -20.72 0.73 -10.21
CA ASP A 208 -21.93 0.27 -9.51
C ASP A 208 -22.01 -1.24 -9.33
N VAL A 209 -21.26 -2.01 -10.14
CA VAL A 209 -21.23 -3.48 -10.04
C VAL A 209 -20.53 -3.96 -8.77
N VAL A 210 -19.74 -3.10 -8.11
CA VAL A 210 -18.98 -3.44 -6.91
C VAL A 210 -19.91 -3.35 -5.70
N ALA A 211 -20.49 -4.50 -5.33
CA ALA A 211 -21.51 -4.59 -4.30
C ALA A 211 -20.97 -4.78 -2.87
N SER A 212 -19.70 -5.13 -2.69
CA SER A 212 -19.15 -5.43 -1.37
C SER A 212 -17.76 -4.81 -1.17
N PRO A 213 -17.53 -4.12 -0.04
CA PRO A 213 -16.22 -3.57 0.32
C PRO A 213 -15.28 -4.71 0.71
N LYS A 214 -14.36 -5.08 -0.18
CA LYS A 214 -13.34 -6.10 0.10
C LYS A 214 -12.07 -5.45 0.63
N LEU A 215 -11.35 -6.15 1.50
CA LEU A 215 -10.03 -5.68 1.92
C LEU A 215 -9.09 -5.73 0.73
N VAL A 216 -8.55 -4.59 0.32
CA VAL A 216 -7.57 -4.42 -0.76
C VAL A 216 -6.30 -3.88 -0.14
N LEU A 217 -5.16 -4.56 -0.35
CA LEU A 217 -3.87 -4.06 0.14
C LEU A 217 -3.36 -2.87 -0.68
N TRP A 218 -3.66 -2.89 -1.98
CA TRP A 218 -3.38 -1.88 -3.00
C TRP A 218 -1.89 -1.73 -3.34
N ASP A 219 -1.02 -1.70 -2.33
CA ASP A 219 0.44 -1.54 -2.49
C ASP A 219 1.20 -2.88 -2.41
N LEU A 220 0.60 -3.97 -2.88
CA LEU A 220 1.21 -5.30 -2.90
C LEU A 220 2.10 -5.49 -4.16
N TRP A 221 3.18 -4.73 -4.28
CA TRP A 221 4.18 -4.90 -5.34
C TRP A 221 5.36 -5.77 -4.86
N GLU A 222 6.26 -6.14 -5.77
CA GLU A 222 7.37 -7.07 -5.47
C GLU A 222 8.28 -6.63 -4.31
N GLY A 223 8.36 -5.32 -4.02
CA GLY A 223 9.13 -4.80 -2.87
C GLY A 223 8.50 -5.10 -1.50
N ASN A 224 7.18 -5.34 -1.47
CA ASN A 224 6.42 -5.61 -0.25
C ASN A 224 6.15 -7.11 -0.03
N VAL A 225 6.76 -7.97 -0.85
CA VAL A 225 6.67 -9.43 -0.76
C VAL A 225 8.02 -9.99 -0.31
N PHE A 226 8.10 -10.56 0.88
CA PHE A 226 9.30 -11.20 1.40
C PHE A 226 9.38 -12.65 0.92
N VAL A 227 10.58 -13.06 0.47
CA VAL A 227 10.88 -14.41 0.00
C VAL A 227 12.03 -15.00 0.80
N HIS A 228 11.83 -16.22 1.30
CA HIS A 228 12.82 -17.03 1.98
C HIS A 228 12.80 -18.46 1.43
N GLU A 229 13.98 -18.98 1.06
CA GLU A 229 14.12 -20.34 0.50
C GLU A 229 13.14 -20.64 -0.67
N GLY A 230 12.97 -19.66 -1.57
CA GLY A 230 12.13 -19.80 -2.77
C GLY A 230 10.62 -19.78 -2.51
N ARG A 231 10.17 -19.40 -1.30
CA ARG A 231 8.75 -19.26 -0.94
C ARG A 231 8.45 -17.92 -0.28
N ILE A 232 7.19 -17.50 -0.31
CA ILE A 232 6.76 -16.29 0.38
C ILE A 232 6.87 -16.51 1.89
N SER A 233 7.62 -15.64 2.56
CA SER A 233 7.76 -15.62 4.01
C SER A 233 6.99 -14.48 4.68
N GLY A 234 6.56 -13.47 3.91
CA GLY A 234 5.50 -12.58 4.35
C GLY A 234 5.15 -11.44 3.40
N LEU A 235 4.01 -10.82 3.63
CA LEU A 235 3.55 -9.62 2.93
C LEU A 235 3.54 -8.48 3.94
N ILE A 236 4.14 -7.35 3.58
CA ILE A 236 4.29 -6.20 4.46
C ILE A 236 3.65 -4.96 3.84
N ASP A 237 3.63 -3.88 4.63
CA ASP A 237 3.31 -2.53 4.18
C ASP A 237 1.89 -2.39 3.61
N SER A 238 0.92 -2.53 4.52
CA SER A 238 -0.51 -2.37 4.23
C SER A 238 -1.02 -0.96 4.53
N GLU A 239 -0.14 0.04 4.55
CA GLU A 239 -0.51 1.42 4.93
C GLU A 239 -1.50 2.06 3.95
N ARG A 240 -1.48 1.62 2.68
CA ARG A 240 -2.38 2.05 1.62
C ARG A 240 -3.67 1.21 1.54
N ALA A 241 -3.88 0.28 2.47
CA ALA A 241 -5.04 -0.60 2.44
C ALA A 241 -6.36 0.19 2.48
N LEU A 242 -7.36 -0.35 1.79
CA LEU A 242 -8.70 0.19 1.72
C LEU A 242 -9.76 -0.90 1.64
N TRP A 243 -11.00 -0.50 1.90
CA TRP A 243 -12.19 -1.30 1.64
C TRP A 243 -12.72 -0.94 0.25
N GLY A 244 -12.52 -1.80 -0.73
CA GLY A 244 -12.71 -1.46 -2.15
C GLY A 244 -13.01 -2.62 -3.08
N ASP A 245 -12.81 -2.35 -4.37
CA ASP A 245 -12.87 -3.35 -5.43
C ASP A 245 -11.52 -4.09 -5.53
N PRO A 246 -11.47 -5.43 -5.43
CA PRO A 246 -10.24 -6.21 -5.61
C PRO A 246 -9.48 -5.93 -6.89
N LEU A 247 -10.14 -5.44 -7.94
CA LEU A 247 -9.46 -5.02 -9.18
C LEU A 247 -8.50 -3.84 -9.02
N MET A 248 -8.49 -3.16 -7.87
CA MET A 248 -7.48 -2.16 -7.53
C MET A 248 -6.12 -2.76 -7.13
N GLU A 249 -6.03 -4.06 -6.80
CA GLU A 249 -4.75 -4.65 -6.39
C GLU A 249 -3.66 -4.48 -7.46
N HIS A 250 -2.42 -4.31 -7.02
CA HIS A 250 -1.26 -4.06 -7.88
C HIS A 250 -1.17 -5.02 -9.08
N TYR A 251 -1.42 -6.30 -8.87
CA TYR A 251 -1.33 -7.33 -9.92
C TYR A 251 -2.47 -7.30 -10.95
N PHE A 252 -3.52 -6.52 -10.70
CA PHE A 252 -4.53 -6.19 -11.70
C PHE A 252 -4.26 -4.85 -12.40
N SER A 253 -3.31 -4.03 -11.94
CA SER A 253 -2.96 -2.79 -12.62
C SER A 253 -2.24 -3.04 -13.95
N PHE A 254 -2.05 -1.98 -14.75
CA PHE A 254 -1.23 -2.06 -15.96
C PHE A 254 0.26 -2.32 -15.73
N PHE A 255 0.75 -2.20 -14.48
CA PHE A 255 2.15 -2.48 -14.14
C PHE A 255 2.46 -3.98 -14.04
N SER A 256 1.44 -4.85 -14.08
CA SER A 256 1.61 -6.28 -13.96
C SER A 256 0.85 -7.04 -15.05
N ASN A 257 1.45 -8.15 -15.49
CA ASN A 257 0.87 -9.08 -16.45
C ASN A 257 1.13 -10.55 -16.04
N SER A 258 1.32 -10.81 -14.74
CA SER A 258 1.65 -12.14 -14.23
C SER A 258 0.48 -13.12 -14.40
N THR A 259 0.56 -13.98 -15.42
CA THR A 259 -0.35 -15.12 -15.58
C THR A 259 -0.31 -16.07 -14.38
N PRO A 260 0.87 -16.43 -13.79
CA PRO A 260 0.90 -17.28 -12.60
C PRO A 260 0.13 -16.68 -11.41
N PHE A 261 0.22 -15.37 -11.19
CA PHE A 261 -0.58 -14.69 -10.17
C PHE A 261 -2.08 -14.84 -10.46
N LEU A 262 -2.52 -14.57 -11.69
CA LEU A 262 -3.94 -14.69 -12.07
C LEU A 262 -4.46 -16.13 -11.87
N ASP A 263 -3.64 -17.13 -12.24
CA ASP A 263 -3.95 -18.54 -12.00
C ASP A 263 -4.11 -18.84 -10.51
N GLY A 264 -3.20 -18.34 -9.67
CA GLY A 264 -3.23 -18.52 -8.22
C GLY A 264 -4.40 -17.79 -7.55
N TYR A 265 -4.72 -16.60 -8.05
CA TYR A 265 -5.88 -15.83 -7.61
C TYR A 265 -7.20 -16.51 -8.00
N GLY A 266 -7.20 -17.29 -9.09
CA GLY A 266 -8.39 -17.87 -9.68
C GLY A 266 -9.19 -16.87 -10.54
N ALA A 267 -8.52 -15.85 -11.07
CA ALA A 267 -9.12 -14.88 -11.97
C ALA A 267 -8.78 -15.21 -13.44
N ALA A 268 -9.79 -15.15 -14.31
CA ALA A 268 -9.53 -15.02 -15.74
C ALA A 268 -8.87 -13.67 -16.03
N SER A 269 -8.19 -13.54 -17.18
CA SER A 269 -7.60 -12.27 -17.62
C SER A 269 -8.63 -11.13 -17.58
N PRO A 270 -8.51 -10.14 -16.67
CA PRO A 270 -9.54 -9.11 -16.49
C PRO A 270 -9.67 -8.17 -17.70
N SER A 271 -8.66 -8.13 -18.57
CA SER A 271 -8.74 -7.39 -19.84
C SER A 271 -9.70 -8.02 -20.86
N ALA A 272 -10.08 -9.29 -20.69
CA ALA A 272 -10.97 -9.98 -21.63
C ALA A 272 -12.46 -9.60 -21.43
N ASN A 273 -12.84 -9.06 -20.27
CA ASN A 273 -14.20 -8.60 -19.99
C ASN A 273 -14.26 -7.06 -20.03
N PRO A 274 -15.12 -6.46 -20.87
CA PRO A 274 -15.21 -5.00 -21.01
C PRO A 274 -15.46 -4.24 -19.70
N ASN A 275 -16.33 -4.76 -18.83
CA ASN A 275 -16.66 -4.09 -17.56
C ASN A 275 -15.47 -4.05 -16.60
N THR A 276 -14.72 -5.15 -16.50
CA THR A 276 -13.51 -5.19 -15.67
C THR A 276 -12.38 -4.38 -16.30
N ARG A 277 -12.33 -4.30 -17.64
CA ARG A 277 -11.38 -3.45 -18.36
C ARG A 277 -11.62 -1.96 -18.09
N GLU A 278 -12.87 -1.50 -18.14
CA GLU A 278 -13.22 -0.09 -17.87
C GLU A 278 -12.86 0.32 -16.43
N ARG A 279 -13.25 -0.50 -15.44
CA ARG A 279 -12.88 -0.25 -14.04
C ARG A 279 -11.37 -0.21 -13.83
N ARG A 280 -10.63 -1.12 -14.45
CA ARG A 280 -9.16 -1.12 -14.38
C ARG A 280 -8.55 0.15 -14.97
N LEU A 281 -9.07 0.66 -16.09
CA LEU A 281 -8.60 1.93 -16.64
C LEU A 281 -8.80 3.10 -15.66
N LEU A 282 -9.92 3.12 -14.93
CA LEU A 282 -10.13 4.10 -13.85
C LEU A 282 -9.11 3.92 -12.71
N TYR A 283 -8.82 2.70 -12.28
CA TYR A 283 -7.87 2.43 -11.20
C TYR A 283 -6.42 2.72 -11.62
N ASP A 284 -6.06 2.42 -12.86
CA ASP A 284 -4.76 2.75 -13.45
C ASP A 284 -4.59 4.28 -13.58
N LEU A 285 -5.64 4.99 -14.00
CA LEU A 285 -5.67 6.46 -13.99
C LEU A 285 -5.47 6.99 -12.57
N TYR A 286 -6.17 6.43 -11.59
CA TYR A 286 -6.01 6.85 -10.20
C TYR A 286 -4.58 6.65 -9.69
N LEU A 287 -3.98 5.48 -9.92
CA LEU A 287 -2.60 5.20 -9.52
C LEU A 287 -1.60 6.12 -10.23
N THR A 288 -1.76 6.37 -11.53
CA THR A 288 -0.85 7.28 -12.26
C THR A 288 -0.99 8.74 -11.84
N LEU A 289 -2.19 9.19 -11.47
CA LEU A 289 -2.39 10.49 -10.84
C LEU A 289 -1.67 10.57 -9.50
N VAL A 290 -1.74 9.51 -8.67
CA VAL A 290 -1.02 9.45 -7.39
C VAL A 290 0.48 9.60 -7.63
N LEU A 291 1.06 8.78 -8.51
CA LEU A 291 2.48 8.84 -8.84
C LEU A 291 2.89 10.25 -9.30
N ARG A 292 2.09 10.88 -10.17
CA ARG A 292 2.40 12.22 -10.69
C ARG A 292 2.31 13.31 -9.64
N ILE A 293 1.26 13.32 -8.83
CA ILE A 293 0.99 14.38 -7.85
C ILE A 293 1.95 14.22 -6.65
N GLU A 294 2.26 12.99 -6.26
CA GLU A 294 3.21 12.67 -5.19
C GLU A 294 4.60 13.26 -5.46
N CYS A 295 5.05 13.35 -6.73
CA CYS A 295 6.32 14.01 -7.09
C CYS A 295 6.47 15.41 -6.47
N ALA A 296 5.40 16.21 -6.42
CA ALA A 296 5.44 17.56 -5.86
C ALA A 296 5.58 17.57 -4.33
N TYR A 297 5.06 16.54 -3.66
CA TYR A 297 5.11 16.38 -2.20
C TYR A 297 6.40 15.70 -1.72
N ARG A 298 7.08 14.95 -2.59
CA ARG A 298 8.29 14.19 -2.27
C ARG A 298 9.57 14.78 -2.86
N HIS A 299 9.47 15.81 -3.70
CA HIS A 299 10.59 16.44 -4.39
C HIS A 299 11.45 15.43 -5.17
N TYR A 300 10.79 14.49 -5.88
CA TYR A 300 11.47 13.52 -6.72
C TYR A 300 12.24 14.20 -7.87
N GLN A 301 13.20 13.47 -8.44
CA GLN A 301 14.02 13.97 -9.55
C GLN A 301 13.21 14.10 -10.85
N ASP A 302 13.71 14.96 -11.75
CA ASP A 302 13.04 15.28 -13.02
C ASP A 302 12.76 14.05 -13.88
N GLU A 303 13.67 13.06 -13.92
CA GLU A 303 13.49 11.83 -14.71
C GLU A 303 12.24 11.06 -14.27
N HIS A 304 12.05 10.88 -12.95
CA HIS A 304 10.87 10.24 -12.41
C HIS A 304 9.60 11.04 -12.74
N THR A 305 9.67 12.37 -12.60
CA THR A 305 8.55 13.25 -12.95
C THR A 305 8.16 13.12 -14.43
N GLN A 306 9.12 13.11 -15.36
CA GLN A 306 8.84 12.93 -16.79
C GLN A 306 8.22 11.57 -17.09
N TRP A 307 8.73 10.50 -16.46
CA TRP A 307 8.12 9.18 -16.58
C TRP A 307 6.67 9.16 -16.10
N THR A 308 6.36 9.78 -14.93
CA THR A 308 4.97 9.85 -14.42
C THR A 308 4.03 10.60 -15.37
N ILE A 309 4.51 11.65 -16.05
CA ILE A 309 3.73 12.38 -17.06
C ILE A 309 3.42 11.48 -18.25
N SER A 310 4.41 10.75 -18.75
CA SER A 310 4.24 9.84 -19.89
C SER A 310 3.22 8.76 -19.61
N VAL A 311 3.30 8.09 -18.46
CA VAL A 311 2.35 7.02 -18.13
C VAL A 311 0.95 7.56 -17.84
N LEU A 312 0.83 8.75 -17.23
CA LEU A 312 -0.46 9.39 -17.00
C LEU A 312 -1.15 9.76 -18.32
N ASP A 313 -0.41 10.33 -19.28
CA ASP A 313 -0.93 10.65 -20.62
C ASP A 313 -1.44 9.39 -21.34
N GLU A 314 -0.69 8.28 -21.26
CA GLU A 314 -1.10 6.99 -21.82
C GLU A 314 -2.40 6.47 -21.18
N ARG A 315 -2.59 6.62 -19.87
CA ARG A 315 -3.84 6.21 -19.18
C ARG A 315 -5.02 7.13 -19.51
N LEU A 316 -4.78 8.44 -19.61
CA LEU A 316 -5.80 9.39 -20.05
C LEU A 316 -6.29 9.08 -21.47
N GLN A 317 -5.39 8.85 -22.42
CA GLN A 317 -5.73 8.46 -23.79
C GLN A 317 -6.48 7.13 -23.85
N ALA A 318 -6.04 6.14 -23.07
CA ALA A 318 -6.69 4.83 -23.02
C ALA A 318 -8.14 4.92 -22.51
N LEU A 319 -8.42 5.79 -21.53
CA LEU A 319 -9.77 6.02 -21.03
C LEU A 319 -10.61 6.84 -22.02
N GLN A 320 -10.06 7.90 -22.64
CA GLN A 320 -10.74 8.72 -23.64
C GLN A 320 -11.20 7.94 -24.88
N THR A 321 -10.44 6.92 -25.27
CA THR A 321 -10.70 6.09 -26.45
C THR A 321 -11.43 4.78 -26.11
N PHE A 322 -11.81 4.57 -24.86
CA PHE A 322 -12.54 3.39 -24.45
C PHE A 322 -13.98 3.42 -24.95
N GLU A 323 -14.31 2.53 -25.88
CA GLU A 323 -15.68 2.28 -26.34
C GLU A 323 -16.25 1.05 -25.60
N VAL A 324 -17.49 1.20 -25.08
CA VAL A 324 -18.21 0.18 -24.28
C VAL A 324 -18.71 -0.98 -25.13
#